data_AF-A0A966W805-F1
#
_entry.id   AF-A0A966W805-F1
#
_cell.length_a   1.000
_cell.length_b   1.000
_cell.length_c   1.000
_cell.angle_alpha   90.00
_cell.angle_beta   90.00
_cell.angle_gamma   90.00
#
_symmetry.space_group_name_H-M   'P 1'
#
loop_
_entity.id
_entity.type
_entity.pdbx_description
1 polymer ?
#
loop_
_entity_poly.entity_id
_entity_poly.type
_entity_poly.pdbx_seq_one_letter_code
_entity_poly.pdbx_strand_id
1 'polypeptide(L)'
;MAAVLPPWLFDAGPAIAAERLADPTIRERVKGDLNRYWLMVARGEWDILWLGRTSNSMHLFGKSFVDIADTMRRQPIDAYLDILQAEGAGIADAGMFGEVKTHDHLRELVQHPLVAIEADAWTASADGPLAAMVNHPASF
;
A
#
# COMPACT_ATOMS: atom_id res chain seq x y z
N MET A 1 1.97 1.15 -3.90
CA MET A 1 0.51 1.37 -4.07
C MET A 1 0.18 2.22 -5.28
N ALA A 2 0.88 3.33 -5.56
CA ALA A 2 0.62 4.17 -6.75
C ALA A 2 0.54 3.44 -8.10
N ALA A 3 1.25 2.32 -8.27
CA ALA A 3 1.20 1.49 -9.48
C ALA A 3 -0.18 0.90 -9.81
N VAL A 4 -1.12 0.89 -8.86
CA VAL A 4 -2.51 0.48 -9.10
C VAL A 4 -3.33 1.57 -9.81
N LEU A 5 -2.91 2.83 -9.68
CA LEU A 5 -3.65 3.94 -10.27
C LEU A 5 -3.51 3.97 -11.80
N PRO A 6 -4.49 4.54 -12.53
CA PRO A 6 -4.43 4.63 -13.98
C PRO A 6 -3.22 5.46 -14.45
N PRO A 7 -2.51 5.04 -15.52
CA PRO A 7 -1.34 5.78 -16.02
C PRO A 7 -1.62 7.24 -16.36
N TRP A 8 -2.83 7.55 -16.87
CA TRP A 8 -3.24 8.91 -17.25
C TRP A 8 -3.18 9.90 -16.09
N LEU A 9 -3.30 9.41 -14.85
CA LEU A 9 -3.21 10.25 -13.66
C LEU A 9 -1.81 10.87 -13.55
N PHE A 10 -0.77 10.14 -13.98
CA PHE A 10 0.64 10.49 -13.88
C PHE A 10 1.23 11.15 -15.13
N ASP A 11 0.45 11.42 -16.18
CA ASP A 11 0.95 12.03 -17.43
C ASP A 11 1.69 13.37 -17.21
N ALA A 12 1.34 14.10 -16.15
CA ALA A 12 1.95 15.37 -15.76
C ALA A 12 2.92 15.24 -14.55
N GLY A 13 3.29 14.03 -14.18
CA GLY A 13 4.19 13.72 -13.07
C GLY A 13 3.52 13.50 -11.71
N PRO A 14 4.28 13.04 -10.69
CA PRO A 14 3.75 12.59 -9.40
C PRO A 14 3.07 13.68 -8.57
N ALA A 15 3.65 14.89 -8.51
CA ALA A 15 3.08 15.99 -7.74
C ALA A 15 1.68 16.38 -8.26
N ILE A 16 1.55 16.54 -9.58
CA ILE A 16 0.27 16.85 -10.22
C ILE A 16 -0.72 15.69 -10.07
N ALA A 17 -0.25 14.44 -10.10
CA ALA A 17 -1.09 13.27 -9.84
C ALA A 17 -1.72 13.31 -8.44
N ALA A 18 -0.92 13.65 -7.41
CA ALA A 18 -1.43 13.80 -6.05
C ALA A 18 -2.41 14.97 -5.91
N GLU A 19 -2.12 16.13 -6.51
CA GLU A 19 -3.04 17.28 -6.54
C GLU A 19 -4.38 16.92 -7.19
N ARG A 20 -4.35 16.19 -8.31
CA ARG A 20 -5.54 15.71 -9.03
C ARG A 20 -6.42 14.81 -8.16
N LEU A 21 -5.87 14.07 -7.20
CA LEU A 21 -6.64 13.23 -6.28
C LEU A 21 -7.49 14.02 -5.28
N ALA A 22 -7.30 15.35 -5.18
CA ALA A 22 -8.19 16.22 -4.41
C ALA A 22 -9.53 16.50 -5.13
N ASP A 23 -9.61 16.32 -6.45
CA ASP A 23 -10.83 16.54 -7.23
C ASP A 23 -11.76 15.31 -7.15
N PRO A 24 -12.99 15.45 -6.62
CA PRO A 24 -13.95 14.35 -6.53
C PRO A 24 -14.26 13.69 -7.89
N THR A 25 -14.31 14.46 -8.97
CA THR A 25 -14.59 13.95 -10.33
C THR A 25 -13.47 13.06 -10.81
N ILE A 26 -12.23 13.48 -10.56
CA ILE A 26 -11.04 12.68 -10.88
C ILE A 26 -11.01 11.42 -10.03
N ARG A 27 -11.33 11.50 -8.73
CA ARG A 27 -11.40 10.33 -7.85
C ARG A 27 -12.38 9.29 -8.37
N GLU A 28 -13.60 9.69 -8.74
CA GLU A 28 -14.58 8.74 -9.27
C GLU A 28 -14.13 8.09 -10.59
N ARG A 29 -13.49 8.86 -11.48
CA ARG A 29 -12.88 8.30 -12.69
C ARG A 29 -11.75 7.32 -12.35
N VAL A 30 -10.87 7.66 -11.42
CA VAL A 30 -9.80 6.78 -10.94
C VAL A 30 -10.39 5.47 -10.43
N LYS A 31 -11.40 5.53 -9.55
CA LYS A 31 -12.08 4.35 -8.99
C LYS A 31 -12.66 3.45 -10.08
N GLY A 32 -13.28 4.02 -11.11
CA GLY A 32 -13.80 3.27 -12.26
C GLY A 32 -12.71 2.60 -13.12
N ASP A 33 -11.51 3.19 -13.14
CA ASP A 33 -10.38 2.72 -13.94
C ASP A 33 -9.39 1.81 -13.16
N LEU A 34 -9.65 1.49 -11.87
CA LEU A 34 -8.79 0.63 -11.03
C LEU A 34 -8.75 -0.86 -11.44
N ASN A 35 -9.13 -1.23 -12.67
CA ASN A 35 -9.27 -2.62 -13.09
C ASN A 35 -7.96 -3.34 -13.49
N ARG A 36 -6.79 -2.72 -13.29
CA ARG A 36 -5.51 -3.21 -13.83
C ARG A 36 -4.64 -3.89 -12.79
N TYR A 37 -3.99 -4.99 -13.19
CA TYR A 37 -2.88 -5.76 -12.60
C TYR A 37 -2.94 -6.16 -11.10
N TRP A 38 -3.54 -5.36 -10.23
CA TRP A 38 -3.68 -5.61 -8.79
C TRP A 38 -5.13 -5.93 -8.44
N LEU A 39 -5.48 -7.19 -8.68
CA LEU A 39 -6.86 -7.69 -8.56
C LEU A 39 -7.47 -7.51 -7.17
N MET A 40 -6.67 -7.50 -6.09
CA MET A 40 -7.17 -7.35 -4.71
C MET A 40 -7.84 -5.99 -4.50
N VAL A 41 -7.20 -4.90 -4.94
CA VAL A 41 -7.77 -3.55 -4.87
C VAL A 41 -9.03 -3.47 -5.74
N ALA A 42 -8.96 -3.99 -6.96
CA ALA A 42 -10.09 -3.99 -7.90
C ALA A 42 -11.31 -4.79 -7.39
N ARG A 43 -11.07 -5.87 -6.63
CA ARG A 43 -12.09 -6.72 -6.01
C ARG A 43 -12.59 -6.21 -4.66
N GLY A 44 -11.96 -5.18 -4.11
CA GLY A 44 -12.30 -4.65 -2.80
C GLY A 44 -11.86 -5.54 -1.63
N GLU A 45 -10.86 -6.39 -1.82
CA GLU A 45 -10.24 -7.25 -0.79
C GLU A 45 -9.31 -6.40 0.10
N TRP A 46 -9.87 -5.41 0.80
CA TRP A 46 -9.11 -4.44 1.60
C TRP A 46 -8.65 -4.97 2.96
N ASP A 47 -9.25 -6.05 3.43
CA ASP A 47 -8.97 -6.74 4.69
C ASP A 47 -7.59 -7.42 4.70
N ILE A 48 -7.11 -7.82 3.52
CA ILE A 48 -5.80 -8.44 3.33
C ILE A 48 -4.71 -7.45 2.89
N LEU A 49 -5.03 -6.16 2.76
CA LEU A 49 -4.11 -5.11 2.31
C LEU A 49 -3.69 -4.21 3.48
N TRP A 50 -2.39 -3.92 3.54
CA TRP A 50 -1.77 -3.19 4.65
C TRP A 50 -0.90 -2.04 4.17
N LEU A 51 -0.88 -0.93 4.92
CA LEU A 51 -0.01 0.21 4.62
C LEU A 51 1.43 -0.11 5.02
N GLY A 52 2.32 -0.17 4.03
CA GLY A 52 3.70 -0.62 4.19
C GLY A 52 4.78 0.44 3.95
N ARG A 53 4.46 1.57 3.34
CA ARG A 53 5.38 2.72 3.26
C ARG A 53 4.58 4.01 3.08
N THR A 54 4.92 5.02 3.87
CA THR A 54 4.30 6.34 3.85
C THR A 54 5.27 7.32 4.50
N SER A 55 5.26 8.58 4.09
CA SER A 55 5.97 9.67 4.78
C SER A 55 5.01 10.56 5.56
N ASN A 56 3.77 10.73 5.07
CA ASN A 56 2.83 11.72 5.61
C ASN A 56 1.69 11.11 6.44
N SER A 57 1.61 9.78 6.49
CA SER A 57 0.58 9.02 7.22
C SER A 57 1.16 8.02 8.22
N MET A 58 2.30 8.34 8.84
CA MET A 58 3.03 7.43 9.75
C MET A 58 2.20 6.90 10.94
N HIS A 59 1.16 7.63 11.37
CA HIS A 59 0.25 7.16 12.44
C HIS A 59 -0.67 6.00 12.00
N LEU A 60 -0.79 5.77 10.69
CA LEU A 60 -1.54 4.67 10.07
C LEU A 60 -0.64 3.51 9.62
N PHE A 61 0.67 3.68 9.74
CA PHE A 61 1.66 2.72 9.30
C PHE A 61 1.44 1.34 9.93
N GLY A 62 1.54 0.27 9.13
CA GLY A 62 1.39 -1.11 9.58
C GLY A 62 -0.04 -1.51 9.95
N LYS A 63 -1.06 -0.72 9.58
CA LYS A 63 -2.48 -1.07 9.75
C LYS A 63 -3.09 -1.59 8.45
N SER A 64 -4.14 -2.42 8.57
CA SER A 64 -4.93 -2.84 7.42
C SER A 64 -5.71 -1.65 6.84
N PHE A 65 -6.02 -1.67 5.54
CA PHE A 65 -6.83 -0.60 4.94
C PHE A 65 -8.26 -0.56 5.50
N VAL A 66 -8.77 -1.66 6.04
CA VAL A 66 -10.04 -1.69 6.79
C VAL A 66 -9.92 -0.90 8.10
N ASP A 67 -8.92 -1.17 8.93
CA ASP A 67 -8.72 -0.44 10.20
C ASP A 67 -8.45 1.05 9.97
N ILE A 68 -7.72 1.37 8.91
CA ILE A 68 -7.46 2.74 8.48
C ILE A 68 -8.77 3.44 8.10
N ALA A 69 -9.59 2.78 7.27
CA ALA A 69 -10.88 3.31 6.84
C ALA A 69 -11.81 3.61 8.02
N ASP A 70 -11.87 2.69 8.99
CA ASP A 70 -12.65 2.85 10.22
C ASP A 70 -12.14 4.04 11.06
N THR A 71 -10.82 4.15 11.21
CA THR A 71 -10.17 5.27 11.92
C THR A 71 -10.50 6.61 11.26
N MET A 72 -10.47 6.66 9.93
CA MET A 72 -10.75 7.86 9.14
C MET A 72 -12.23 8.13 8.92
N ARG A 73 -13.12 7.18 9.27
CA ARG A 73 -14.55 7.17 8.93
C ARG A 73 -14.79 7.34 7.42
N ARG A 74 -14.05 6.58 6.63
CA ARG A 74 -14.08 6.57 5.16
C ARG A 74 -14.33 5.17 4.65
N GLN A 75 -14.61 5.06 3.35
CA GLN A 75 -14.50 3.77 2.65
C GLN A 75 -13.01 3.43 2.46
N PRO A 76 -12.61 2.15 2.45
CA PRO A 76 -11.20 1.77 2.28
C PRO A 76 -10.54 2.35 1.02
N ILE A 77 -11.25 2.36 -0.10
CA ILE A 77 -10.77 2.97 -1.34
C ILE A 77 -10.55 4.48 -1.20
N ASP A 78 -11.38 5.17 -0.42
CA ASP A 78 -11.23 6.60 -0.21
C ASP A 78 -10.07 6.90 0.73
N ALA A 79 -9.92 6.12 1.81
CA ALA A 79 -8.76 6.22 2.71
C ALA A 79 -7.44 5.95 1.96
N TYR A 80 -7.44 4.95 1.07
CA TYR A 80 -6.32 4.65 0.17
C TYR A 80 -5.93 5.84 -0.72
N LEU A 81 -6.91 6.48 -1.35
CA LEU A 81 -6.67 7.66 -2.19
C LEU A 81 -6.25 8.89 -1.36
N ASP A 82 -6.78 9.04 -0.15
CA ASP A 82 -6.43 10.13 0.77
C ASP A 82 -4.97 10.02 1.23
N ILE A 83 -4.50 8.81 1.52
CA ILE A 83 -3.08 8.55 1.81
C ILE A 83 -2.22 8.93 0.61
N LEU A 84 -2.54 8.45 -0.59
CA LEU A 84 -1.78 8.76 -1.81
C LEU A 84 -1.74 10.26 -2.13
N GLN A 85 -2.85 10.95 -1.94
CA GLN A 85 -2.93 12.41 -2.07
C GLN A 85 -1.99 13.08 -1.06
N ALA A 86 -2.00 12.63 0.20
CA ALA A 86 -1.19 13.20 1.26
C ALA A 86 0.32 13.07 0.99
N GLU A 87 0.77 12.03 0.30
CA GLU A 87 2.19 11.85 -0.06
C GLU A 87 2.72 12.89 -1.07
N GLY A 88 1.85 13.59 -1.80
CA GLY A 88 2.25 14.65 -2.71
C GLY A 88 3.21 14.17 -3.81
N ALA A 89 4.35 14.84 -3.97
CA ALA A 89 5.38 14.43 -4.92
C ALA A 89 5.95 13.02 -4.64
N GLY A 90 5.86 12.54 -3.40
CA GLY A 90 6.26 11.19 -2.96
C GLY A 90 5.20 10.11 -3.18
N ILE A 91 4.10 10.40 -3.89
CA ILE A 91 3.01 9.43 -4.15
C ILE A 91 3.52 8.09 -4.71
N ALA A 92 4.58 8.09 -5.52
CA ALA A 92 5.17 6.89 -6.09
C ALA A 92 5.91 6.01 -5.06
N ASP A 93 6.43 6.63 -3.99
CA ASP A 93 7.18 5.94 -2.93
C ASP A 93 6.25 5.23 -1.94
N ALA A 94 4.98 5.63 -1.90
CA ALA A 94 3.95 5.01 -1.09
C ALA A 94 3.82 3.51 -1.39
N GLY A 95 3.83 2.71 -0.32
CA GLY A 95 3.93 1.25 -0.36
C GLY A 95 2.77 0.57 0.36
N MET A 96 2.38 -0.59 -0.15
CA MET A 96 1.42 -1.49 0.51
C MET A 96 1.88 -2.92 0.31
N PHE A 97 1.47 -3.81 1.20
CA PHE A 97 1.66 -5.25 1.07
C PHE A 97 0.32 -5.97 1.24
N GLY A 98 0.21 -7.15 0.65
CA GLY A 98 -0.98 -7.98 0.69
C GLY A 98 -0.70 -9.36 1.26
N GLU A 99 -1.61 -9.88 2.08
CA GLU A 99 -1.60 -11.29 2.48
C GLU A 99 -2.17 -12.14 1.34
N VAL A 100 -1.29 -12.77 0.55
CA VAL A 100 -1.68 -13.52 -0.66
C VAL A 100 -1.77 -15.04 -0.44
N LYS A 101 -1.52 -15.53 0.78
CA LYS A 101 -1.51 -16.95 1.14
C LYS A 101 -2.27 -17.16 2.45
N THR A 102 -3.04 -18.23 2.52
CA THR A 102 -3.65 -18.69 3.78
C THR A 102 -2.60 -19.35 4.66
N HIS A 103 -2.90 -19.49 5.95
CA HIS A 103 -2.04 -20.22 6.89
C HIS A 103 -1.78 -21.67 6.45
N ASP A 104 -2.75 -22.33 5.83
CA ASP A 104 -2.58 -23.70 5.34
C ASP A 104 -1.65 -23.75 4.13
N HIS A 105 -1.79 -22.81 3.18
CA HIS A 105 -0.84 -22.68 2.06
C HIS A 105 0.58 -22.42 2.56
N LEU A 106 0.74 -21.55 3.56
CA LEU A 106 2.05 -21.28 4.15
C LEU A 106 2.63 -22.54 4.81
N ARG A 107 1.83 -23.29 5.59
CA ARG A 107 2.26 -24.53 6.23
C ARG A 107 2.73 -25.57 5.23
N GLU A 108 2.01 -25.75 4.13
CA GLU A 108 2.40 -26.66 3.05
C GLU A 108 3.70 -26.18 2.37
N LEU A 109 3.75 -24.89 2.01
CA LEU A 109 4.86 -24.31 1.28
C LEU A 109 6.17 -24.42 2.07
N VAL A 110 6.17 -24.08 3.37
CA VAL A 110 7.39 -24.14 4.21
C VAL A 110 7.89 -25.56 4.48
N GLN A 111 7.04 -26.58 4.30
CA GLN A 111 7.41 -28.00 4.46
C GLN A 111 7.94 -28.63 3.16
N HIS A 112 7.77 -27.96 2.02
CA HIS A 112 8.14 -28.54 0.73
C HIS A 112 9.67 -28.58 0.55
N PRO A 113 10.27 -29.72 0.17
CA PRO A 113 11.73 -29.88 0.14
C PRO A 113 12.44 -29.01 -0.92
N LEU A 114 11.69 -28.45 -1.86
CA LEU A 114 12.21 -27.54 -2.90
C LEU A 114 11.92 -26.06 -2.60
N VAL A 115 11.30 -25.73 -1.46
CA VAL A 115 11.06 -24.32 -1.12
C VAL A 115 12.36 -23.66 -0.68
N ALA A 116 12.57 -22.43 -1.14
CA ALA A 116 13.57 -21.52 -0.57
C ALA A 116 12.82 -20.30 -0.04
N ILE A 117 13.02 -19.99 1.24
CA ILE A 117 12.45 -18.79 1.87
C ILE A 117 13.45 -17.66 1.68
N GLU A 118 13.01 -16.58 1.06
CA GLU A 118 13.78 -15.36 0.87
C GLU A 118 13.08 -14.18 1.53
N ALA A 119 13.87 -13.21 1.98
CA ALA A 119 13.37 -11.94 2.49
C ALA A 119 13.62 -10.86 1.44
N ASP A 120 12.55 -10.31 0.88
CA ASP A 120 12.60 -9.13 -0.01
C ASP A 120 12.36 -7.85 0.81
N ALA A 121 13.24 -7.63 1.79
CA ALA A 121 13.21 -6.46 2.65
C ALA A 121 14.62 -6.14 3.16
N TRP A 122 14.87 -4.88 3.52
CA TRP A 122 16.07 -4.52 4.27
C TRP A 122 15.95 -5.02 5.70
N THR A 123 17.07 -5.44 6.29
CA THR A 123 17.17 -5.68 7.74
C THR A 123 17.99 -4.55 8.35
N ALA A 124 17.47 -3.92 9.41
CA ALA A 124 18.23 -2.97 10.20
C ALA A 124 18.20 -3.32 11.68
N SER A 125 19.15 -2.74 12.41
CA SER A 125 19.11 -2.71 13.88
C SER A 125 17.80 -2.07 14.35
N ALA A 126 17.20 -2.64 15.41
CA ALA A 126 16.03 -2.07 16.08
C ALA A 126 16.28 -0.68 16.67
N ASP A 127 17.56 -0.36 16.91
CA ASP A 127 18.00 0.92 17.46
C ASP A 127 18.94 1.68 16.52
N GLY A 128 18.98 3.00 16.67
CA GLY A 128 19.92 3.90 15.99
C GLY A 128 19.39 4.48 14.66
N PRO A 129 20.24 5.19 13.90
CA PRO A 129 19.81 5.94 12.72
C PRO A 129 19.17 5.09 11.61
N LEU A 130 19.59 3.83 11.49
CA LEU A 130 19.03 2.91 10.50
C LEU A 130 17.62 2.44 10.85
N ALA A 131 17.26 2.40 12.14
CA ALA A 131 15.90 2.04 12.56
C ALA A 131 14.86 3.04 12.04
N ALA A 132 15.25 4.33 11.94
CA ALA A 132 14.40 5.37 11.37
C ALA A 132 14.28 5.31 9.84
N MET A 133 15.09 4.50 9.17
CA MET A 133 15.09 4.35 7.71
C MET A 133 14.28 3.14 7.24
N VAL A 134 13.90 2.23 8.14
CA VAL A 134 13.09 1.06 7.81
C VAL A 134 11.66 1.25 8.26
N ASN A 135 10.77 1.04 7.30
CA ASN A 135 9.35 1.26 7.45
C ASN A 135 8.63 -0.08 7.31
N HIS A 136 9.11 -1.16 7.94
CA HIS A 136 8.42 -2.46 7.92
C HIS A 136 8.66 -3.25 9.24
N PRO A 137 7.62 -3.81 9.90
CA PRO A 137 7.81 -4.55 11.15
C PRO A 137 8.68 -5.81 11.00
N ALA A 138 8.69 -6.43 9.82
CA ALA A 138 9.53 -7.60 9.52
C ALA A 138 10.96 -7.25 9.06
N SER A 139 11.36 -5.98 9.17
CA SER A 139 12.69 -5.50 8.78
C SER A 139 13.68 -5.36 9.96
N PHE A 140 13.33 -5.89 11.13
CA PHE A 140 14.12 -5.85 12.36
C PHE A 140 14.43 -7.25 12.87
#